data_AF-A0AAU1CWE5-F1
#
_entry.id   AF-A0AAU1CWE5-F1
#
_cell.length_a   1.000
_cell.length_b   1.000
_cell.length_c   1.000
_cell.angle_alpha   90.00
_cell.angle_beta   90.00
_cell.angle_gamma   90.00
#
_symmetry.space_group_name_H-M   'P 1'
#
loop_
_entity.id
_entity.type
_entity.pdbx_description
1 polymer ?
#
loop_
_entity_poly.entity_id
_entity_poly.type
_entity_poly.pdbx_seq_one_letter_code
_entity_poly.pdbx_strand_id
1 'polypeptide(L)'
;MTNQITSMPATALLELAASYRQEIDGSRAEQRRTEKEAMRRGAVECAEEFVLRHFPDTLAKLFSDVSWQGYPDGGPQGSRFLASAVAALGEGLFLHYTRRKTYAEGYMDGSQDVLTLIRSCPCGNYPHTEVSDDYGLALALEEMQKSGYCRGACTPDGLRRRGSGNESR
;
A
#
# COMPACT_ATOMS: atom_id res chain seq x y z
N MET A 1 -66.09 6.58 -15.98
CA MET A 1 -65.17 6.57 -14.84
C MET A 1 -63.90 7.28 -15.28
N THR A 2 -63.78 8.57 -14.96
CA THR A 2 -62.68 9.44 -15.41
C THR A 2 -61.55 9.37 -14.39
N ASN A 3 -60.42 8.76 -14.77
CA ASN A 3 -59.19 8.78 -13.96
C ASN A 3 -58.64 10.22 -13.96
N GLN A 4 -58.75 10.91 -12.83
CA GLN A 4 -57.99 12.14 -12.61
C GLN A 4 -56.51 11.77 -12.46
N ILE A 5 -55.71 12.14 -13.44
CA ILE A 5 -54.25 12.13 -13.33
C ILE A 5 -53.90 13.32 -12.45
N THR A 6 -53.65 13.07 -11.17
CA THR A 6 -53.15 14.07 -10.23
C THR A 6 -51.76 14.48 -10.67
N SER A 7 -51.66 15.67 -11.26
CA SER A 7 -50.37 16.28 -11.66
C SER A 7 -49.54 16.55 -10.40
N MET A 8 -48.37 15.90 -10.29
CA MET A 8 -47.43 16.20 -9.21
C MET A 8 -46.81 17.58 -9.41
N PRO A 9 -46.72 18.41 -8.36
CA PRO A 9 -46.02 19.68 -8.45
C PRO A 9 -44.52 19.44 -8.69
N ALA A 10 -43.90 20.29 -9.50
CA ALA A 10 -42.48 20.17 -9.86
C ALA A 10 -41.53 20.17 -8.64
N THR A 11 -41.93 20.81 -7.54
CA THR A 11 -41.19 20.81 -6.26
C THR A 11 -41.11 19.42 -5.64
N ALA A 12 -42.21 18.66 -5.65
CA ALA A 12 -42.24 17.29 -5.14
C ALA A 12 -41.34 16.34 -5.96
N LEU A 13 -41.22 16.57 -7.27
CA LEU A 13 -40.30 15.82 -8.12
C LEU A 13 -38.83 16.15 -7.83
N LEU A 14 -38.50 17.42 -7.56
CA LEU A 14 -37.13 17.82 -7.20
C LEU A 14 -36.71 17.26 -5.84
N GLU A 15 -37.59 17.29 -4.84
CA GLU A 15 -37.34 16.69 -3.52
C GLU A 15 -37.14 15.17 -3.63
N LEU A 16 -37.98 14.48 -4.41
CA LEU A 16 -37.83 13.05 -4.65
C LEU A 16 -36.50 12.73 -5.36
N ALA A 17 -36.12 13.51 -6.36
CA ALA A 17 -34.85 13.34 -7.07
C ALA A 17 -33.63 13.62 -6.19
N ALA A 18 -33.72 14.55 -5.23
CA ALA A 18 -32.67 14.81 -4.25
C ALA A 18 -32.54 13.66 -3.26
N SER A 19 -33.65 13.18 -2.71
CA SER A 19 -33.69 12.01 -1.81
C SER A 19 -33.11 10.77 -2.48
N TYR A 20 -33.52 10.49 -3.71
CA TYR A 20 -33.00 9.35 -4.47
C TYR A 20 -31.49 9.44 -4.70
N ARG A 21 -30.97 10.63 -5.04
CA ARG A 21 -29.52 10.84 -5.18
C ARG A 21 -28.78 10.56 -3.87
N GLN A 22 -29.29 11.09 -2.76
CA GLN A 22 -28.68 10.90 -1.45
C GLN A 22 -28.63 9.42 -1.06
N GLU A 23 -29.70 8.67 -1.34
CA GLU A 23 -29.75 7.23 -1.11
C GLU A 23 -28.73 6.46 -1.97
N ILE A 24 -28.67 6.76 -3.27
CA ILE A 24 -27.71 6.13 -4.18
C ILE A 24 -26.27 6.46 -3.79
N ASP A 25 -25.99 7.72 -3.45
CA ASP A 25 -24.65 8.14 -3.03
C ASP A 25 -24.24 7.49 -1.71
N GLY A 26 -25.18 7.37 -0.76
CA GLY A 26 -24.99 6.65 0.50
C GLY A 26 -24.70 5.17 0.27
N SER A 27 -25.52 4.50 -0.54
CA SER A 27 -25.33 3.08 -0.89
C SER A 27 -23.97 2.82 -1.55
N ARG A 28 -23.59 3.68 -2.52
CA ARG A 28 -22.28 3.61 -3.18
C ARG A 28 -21.12 3.88 -2.22
N ALA A 29 -21.29 4.81 -1.27
CA ALA A 29 -20.27 5.10 -0.28
C ALA A 29 -20.04 3.90 0.67
N GLU A 30 -21.11 3.27 1.13
CA GLU A 30 -21.03 2.09 1.99
C GLU A 30 -20.44 0.87 1.26
N GLN A 31 -20.83 0.66 -0.01
CA GLN A 31 -20.22 -0.38 -0.84
C GLN A 31 -18.71 -0.19 -0.97
N ARG A 32 -18.25 1.03 -1.32
CA ARG A 32 -16.81 1.33 -1.41
C ARG A 32 -16.08 1.13 -0.09
N ARG A 33 -16.73 1.45 1.04
CA ARG A 33 -16.15 1.24 2.37
C ARG A 33 -15.98 -0.26 2.65
N THR A 34 -17.01 -1.05 2.36
CA THR A 34 -17.00 -2.50 2.53
C THR A 34 -15.95 -3.17 1.65
N GLU A 35 -15.85 -2.77 0.38
CA GLU A 35 -14.82 -3.26 -0.55
C GLU A 35 -13.41 -2.94 -0.04
N LYS A 36 -13.15 -1.70 0.39
CA LYS A 36 -11.84 -1.32 0.95
C LYS A 36 -11.50 -2.11 2.22
N GLU A 37 -12.48 -2.34 3.08
CA GLU A 37 -12.27 -3.12 4.30
C GLU A 37 -11.96 -4.59 3.97
N ALA A 38 -12.66 -5.17 3.00
CA ALA A 38 -12.36 -6.51 2.50
C ALA A 38 -10.94 -6.59 1.91
N MET A 39 -10.51 -5.58 1.14
CA MET A 39 -9.15 -5.51 0.59
C MET A 39 -8.08 -5.42 1.68
N ARG A 40 -8.29 -4.59 2.72
CA ARG A 40 -7.38 -4.49 3.86
C ARG A 40 -7.20 -5.82 4.55
N ARG A 41 -8.31 -6.48 4.90
CA ARG A 41 -8.28 -7.79 5.56
C ARG A 41 -7.62 -8.85 4.69
N GLY A 42 -7.98 -8.90 3.40
CA GLY A 42 -7.37 -9.85 2.46
C GLY A 42 -5.86 -9.64 2.31
N ALA A 43 -5.38 -8.39 2.32
CA ALA A 43 -3.95 -8.10 2.29
C ALA A 43 -3.22 -8.57 3.56
N VAL A 44 -3.85 -8.44 4.73
CA VAL A 44 -3.32 -8.99 5.99
C VAL A 44 -3.24 -10.51 5.91
N GLU A 45 -4.34 -11.17 5.58
CA GLU A 45 -4.40 -12.64 5.47
C GLU A 45 -3.33 -13.19 4.52
N CYS A 46 -3.16 -12.55 3.35
CA CYS A 46 -2.11 -12.95 2.40
C CYS A 46 -0.69 -12.70 2.93
N ALA A 47 -0.46 -11.59 3.65
CA ALA A 47 0.84 -11.32 4.26
C ALA A 47 1.20 -12.36 5.32
N GLU A 48 0.21 -12.75 6.14
CA GLU A 48 0.39 -13.77 7.16
C GLU A 48 0.69 -15.14 6.53
N GLU A 49 -0.09 -15.55 5.54
CA GLU A 49 0.15 -16.80 4.80
C GLU A 49 1.53 -16.80 4.13
N PHE A 50 1.90 -15.69 3.48
CA PHE A 50 3.19 -15.56 2.82
C PHE A 50 4.34 -15.75 3.81
N VAL A 51 4.25 -15.11 4.98
CA VAL A 51 5.30 -15.25 6.00
C VAL A 51 5.38 -16.68 6.55
N LEU A 52 4.24 -17.29 6.89
CA LEU A 52 4.22 -18.67 7.40
C LEU A 52 4.86 -19.65 6.41
N ARG A 53 4.69 -19.39 5.10
CA ARG A 53 5.21 -20.25 4.04
C ARG A 53 6.69 -20.00 3.73
N HIS A 54 7.11 -18.74 3.66
CA HIS A 54 8.44 -18.35 3.15
C HIS A 54 9.47 -18.10 4.25
N PHE A 55 9.03 -17.83 5.48
CA PHE A 55 9.90 -17.53 6.62
C PHE A 55 9.55 -18.39 7.85
N PRO A 56 9.41 -19.72 7.71
CA PRO A 56 9.03 -20.60 8.82
C PRO A 56 10.04 -20.57 9.98
N ASP A 57 11.31 -20.29 9.69
CA ASP A 57 12.36 -20.37 10.69
C ASP A 57 12.69 -19.06 11.40
N THR A 58 12.24 -17.93 10.87
CA THR A 58 12.44 -16.59 11.44
C THR A 58 11.12 -15.91 11.77
N LEU A 59 10.54 -15.18 10.82
CA LEU A 59 9.39 -14.31 11.04
C LEU A 59 8.19 -15.09 11.59
N ALA A 60 7.89 -16.27 11.06
CA ALA A 60 6.75 -17.08 11.51
C ALA A 60 6.81 -17.42 13.02
N LYS A 61 8.01 -17.50 13.61
CA LYS A 61 8.18 -17.75 15.06
C LYS A 61 7.87 -16.52 15.91
N LEU A 62 7.88 -15.33 15.32
CA LEU A 62 7.58 -14.05 16.00
C LEU A 62 6.11 -13.63 15.82
N PHE A 63 5.32 -14.36 15.03
CA PHE A 63 3.99 -13.92 14.61
C PHE A 63 2.95 -13.80 15.71
N SER A 64 3.17 -14.36 16.90
CA SER A 64 2.32 -14.04 18.06
C SER A 64 2.39 -12.56 18.44
N ASP A 65 3.47 -11.88 18.08
CA ASP A 65 3.80 -10.53 18.54
C ASP A 65 3.72 -9.48 17.42
N VAL A 66 3.54 -9.90 16.17
CA VAL A 66 3.53 -9.02 15.00
C VAL A 66 2.10 -8.72 14.54
N SER A 67 1.64 -7.50 14.78
CA SER A 67 0.33 -7.04 14.32
C SER A 67 0.42 -6.42 12.92
N TRP A 68 -0.14 -7.09 11.91
CA TRP A 68 -0.28 -6.54 10.56
C TRP A 68 -1.41 -5.50 10.48
N GLN A 69 -1.14 -4.42 9.75
CA GLN A 69 -2.12 -3.41 9.36
C GLN A 69 -2.32 -3.44 7.85
N GLY A 70 -3.54 -3.75 7.41
CA GLY A 70 -3.92 -3.75 6.01
C GLY A 70 -4.24 -2.35 5.47
N TYR A 71 -3.93 -2.15 4.19
CA TYR A 71 -4.23 -0.95 3.41
C TYR A 71 -4.91 -1.36 2.09
N PRO A 72 -6.00 -0.68 1.71
CA PRO A 72 -6.66 -0.96 0.44
C PRO A 72 -5.80 -0.45 -0.71
N ASP A 73 -6.20 -0.76 -1.94
CA ASP A 73 -5.60 -0.13 -3.10
C ASP A 73 -5.75 1.41 -3.03
N GLY A 74 -4.65 2.10 -3.33
CA GLY A 74 -4.47 3.50 -2.98
C GLY A 74 -4.58 4.49 -4.14
N GLY A 75 -4.56 4.00 -5.38
CA GLY A 75 -4.51 4.90 -6.53
C GLY A 75 -5.74 4.84 -7.44
N PRO A 76 -5.86 5.81 -8.36
CA PRO A 76 -6.93 5.84 -9.36
C PRO A 76 -7.02 4.50 -10.11
N GLN A 77 -8.20 4.15 -10.65
CA GLN A 77 -8.37 2.91 -11.42
C GLN A 77 -7.22 2.74 -12.43
N GLY A 78 -6.43 1.67 -12.28
CA GLY A 78 -5.23 1.42 -13.09
C GLY A 78 -3.89 1.81 -12.47
N SER A 79 -3.86 2.35 -11.24
CA SER A 79 -2.61 2.56 -10.51
C SER A 79 -1.95 1.24 -10.11
N ARG A 80 -0.62 1.24 -9.99
CA ARG A 80 0.17 0.09 -9.53
C ARG A 80 0.09 -0.14 -8.02
N PHE A 81 -0.63 0.70 -7.27
CA PHE A 81 -0.75 0.58 -5.82
C PHE A 81 -1.83 -0.43 -5.46
N LEU A 82 -1.41 -1.69 -5.38
CA LEU A 82 -2.27 -2.80 -4.95
C LEU A 82 -2.45 -2.79 -3.43
N ALA A 83 -3.47 -3.50 -2.96
CA ALA A 83 -3.67 -3.70 -1.53
C ALA A 83 -2.39 -4.24 -0.89
N SER A 84 -2.08 -3.77 0.31
CA SER A 84 -0.82 -4.03 0.99
C SER A 84 -1.06 -4.21 2.49
N ALA A 85 -0.09 -4.81 3.15
CA ALA A 85 -0.10 -4.91 4.61
C ALA A 85 1.26 -4.47 5.15
N VAL A 86 1.25 -3.85 6.33
CA VAL A 86 2.47 -3.41 7.03
C VAL A 86 2.50 -3.98 8.43
N ALA A 87 3.63 -4.50 8.84
CA ALA A 87 3.89 -4.96 10.21
C ALA A 87 5.09 -4.21 10.79
N ALA A 88 5.00 -3.77 12.04
CA ALA A 88 6.14 -3.22 12.76
C ALA A 88 6.89 -4.35 13.48
N LEU A 89 8.21 -4.41 13.33
CA LEU A 89 9.07 -5.36 14.04
C LEU A 89 9.74 -4.77 15.28
N GLY A 90 9.51 -3.48 15.55
CA GLY A 90 10.21 -2.72 16.59
C GLY A 90 11.48 -2.05 16.06
N GLU A 91 12.08 -1.18 16.88
CA GLU A 91 13.36 -0.49 16.58
C GLU A 91 13.40 0.26 15.23
N GLY A 92 12.23 0.70 14.74
CA GLY A 92 12.12 1.38 13.45
C GLY A 92 12.20 0.44 12.23
N LEU A 93 12.07 -0.87 12.43
CA LEU A 93 11.93 -1.86 11.36
C LEU A 93 10.46 -2.15 11.07
N PHE A 94 10.17 -2.26 9.78
CA PHE A 94 8.84 -2.53 9.25
C PHE A 94 8.93 -3.58 8.14
N LEU A 95 7.93 -4.43 8.06
CA LEU A 95 7.67 -5.27 6.91
C LEU A 95 6.55 -4.65 6.11
N HIS A 96 6.71 -4.60 4.80
CA HIS A 96 5.67 -4.20 3.86
C HIS A 96 5.44 -5.34 2.87
N TYR A 97 4.25 -5.92 2.94
CA TYR A 97 3.77 -6.92 2.01
C TYR A 97 2.91 -6.26 0.93
N THR A 98 3.15 -6.62 -0.32
CA THR A 98 2.30 -6.23 -1.45
C THR A 98 2.31 -7.31 -2.51
N ARG A 99 1.22 -7.42 -3.27
CA ARG A 99 1.17 -8.25 -4.48
C ARG A 99 1.48 -7.35 -5.67
N ARG A 100 2.34 -7.77 -6.58
CA ARG A 100 2.66 -7.06 -7.83
C ARG A 100 2.09 -7.81 -9.03
N LYS A 101 1.47 -7.10 -9.96
CA LYS A 101 1.10 -7.66 -11.26
C LYS A 101 2.33 -7.80 -12.13
N THR A 102 2.60 -9.01 -12.62
CA THR A 102 3.64 -9.29 -13.61
C THR A 102 3.00 -9.43 -14.98
N TYR A 103 3.40 -8.56 -15.91
CA TYR A 103 3.00 -8.63 -17.32
C TYR A 103 4.17 -9.27 -18.08
N ALA A 104 4.05 -10.56 -18.42
CA ALA A 104 5.00 -11.22 -19.32
C ALA A 104 4.43 -11.20 -20.75
N GLU A 105 5.17 -10.58 -21.67
CA GLU A 105 5.11 -10.71 -23.14
C GLU A 105 3.79 -11.27 -23.75
N GLY A 106 2.69 -10.53 -23.59
CA GLY A 106 1.45 -10.79 -24.34
C GLY A 106 0.56 -11.94 -23.85
N TYR A 107 0.92 -12.64 -22.76
CA TYR A 107 0.03 -13.58 -22.06
C TYR A 107 -0.23 -13.10 -20.63
N MET A 108 -1.51 -12.90 -20.30
CA MET A 108 -2.07 -12.64 -18.95
C MET A 108 -1.67 -13.75 -17.96
N ASP A 109 -1.57 -13.61 -16.63
CA ASP A 109 -1.84 -12.55 -15.63
C ASP A 109 -1.14 -13.04 -14.35
N GLY A 110 0.17 -12.85 -14.28
CA GLY A 110 0.95 -13.30 -13.12
C GLY A 110 0.78 -12.31 -11.96
N SER A 111 0.69 -12.83 -10.74
CA SER A 111 0.82 -12.00 -9.54
C SER A 111 1.95 -12.55 -8.69
N GLN A 112 2.85 -11.67 -8.28
CA GLN A 112 3.98 -12.00 -7.42
C GLN A 112 3.79 -11.35 -6.06
N ASP A 113 3.82 -12.16 -5.01
CA ASP A 113 3.89 -11.69 -3.64
C ASP A 113 5.29 -11.17 -3.35
N VAL A 114 5.37 -9.97 -2.77
CA VAL A 114 6.64 -9.31 -2.44
C VAL A 114 6.60 -8.86 -1.00
N LEU A 115 7.61 -9.28 -0.23
CA LEU A 115 7.86 -8.80 1.11
C LEU A 115 9.08 -7.87 1.10
N THR A 116 8.92 -6.68 1.64
CA THR A 116 9.97 -5.67 1.71
C THR A 116 10.26 -5.34 3.17
N LEU A 117 11.51 -5.49 3.58
CA LEU A 117 12.01 -5.01 4.86
C LEU A 117 12.37 -3.53 4.72
N ILE A 118 11.81 -2.69 5.58
CA ILE A 118 12.01 -1.22 5.59
C ILE A 118 12.58 -0.83 6.95
N ARG A 119 13.56 0.07 6.94
CA ARG A 119 14.13 0.64 8.18
C ARG A 119 14.01 2.14 8.17
N SER A 120 13.62 2.74 9.29
CA SER A 120 13.63 4.20 9.44
C SER A 120 15.06 4.73 9.62
N CYS A 121 15.36 5.83 8.93
CA CYS A 121 16.60 6.60 9.09
C CYS A 121 16.34 7.87 9.92
N PRO A 122 17.24 8.26 10.85
CA PRO A 122 17.20 9.58 11.49
C PRO A 122 17.22 10.75 10.50
N CYS A 123 17.77 10.56 9.30
CA CYS A 123 17.77 11.52 8.20
C CYS A 123 16.44 11.67 7.46
N GLY A 124 15.43 10.88 7.79
CA GLY A 124 14.13 10.88 7.10
C GLY A 124 14.05 9.98 5.85
N ASN A 125 15.11 9.23 5.51
CA ASN A 125 15.07 8.22 4.46
C ASN A 125 14.56 6.86 4.97
N TYR A 126 14.10 6.02 4.05
CA TYR A 126 13.57 4.68 4.34
C TYR A 126 14.25 3.64 3.43
N PRO A 127 15.49 3.24 3.72
CA PRO A 127 16.12 2.12 3.04
C PRO A 127 15.22 0.89 3.12
N HIS A 128 15.11 0.20 1.99
CA HIS A 128 14.24 -0.94 1.84
C HIS A 128 14.94 -2.05 1.05
N THR A 129 14.61 -3.29 1.37
CA THR A 129 15.19 -4.48 0.74
C THR A 129 14.11 -5.54 0.58
N GLU A 130 13.94 -6.03 -0.63
CA GLU A 130 13.03 -7.15 -0.89
C GLU A 130 13.64 -8.44 -0.36
N VAL A 131 12.83 -9.23 0.34
CA VAL A 131 13.22 -10.50 0.95
C VAL A 131 12.23 -11.58 0.52
N SER A 132 12.75 -12.73 0.12
CA SER A 132 11.96 -13.84 -0.42
C SER A 132 11.81 -15.02 0.53
N ASP A 133 12.71 -15.14 1.50
CA ASP A 133 12.85 -16.29 2.40
C ASP A 133 13.71 -15.96 3.64
N ASP A 134 13.76 -16.91 4.59
CA ASP A 134 14.55 -16.82 5.83
C ASP A 134 16.02 -16.44 5.60
N TYR A 135 16.65 -17.00 4.57
CA TYR A 135 18.06 -16.74 4.27
C TYR A 135 18.28 -15.32 3.73
N GLY A 136 17.43 -14.89 2.79
CA GLY A 136 17.43 -13.54 2.27
C GLY A 136 17.18 -12.49 3.36
N LEU A 137 16.30 -12.79 4.32
CA LEU A 137 16.07 -11.92 5.47
C LEU A 137 17.32 -11.83 6.37
N ALA A 138 17.96 -12.96 6.68
CA ALA A 138 19.17 -12.98 7.50
C ALA A 138 20.29 -12.14 6.88
N LEU A 139 20.52 -12.29 5.56
CA LEU A 139 21.49 -11.48 4.82
C LEU A 139 21.14 -9.99 4.85
N ALA A 140 19.87 -9.63 4.64
CA ALA A 140 19.43 -8.25 4.66
C ALA A 140 19.66 -7.60 6.04
N LEU A 141 19.35 -8.32 7.13
CA LEU A 141 19.57 -7.84 8.49
C LEU A 141 21.06 -7.71 8.81
N GLU A 142 21.89 -8.66 8.41
CA GLU A 142 23.34 -8.61 8.62
C GLU A 142 23.97 -7.42 7.87
N GLU A 143 23.57 -7.19 6.61
CA GLU A 143 24.03 -6.05 5.82
C GLU A 143 23.58 -4.71 6.46
N MET A 144 22.37 -4.65 6.98
CA MET A 144 21.86 -3.48 7.71
C MET A 144 22.63 -3.21 9.02
N GLN A 145 23.21 -4.24 9.65
CA GLN A 145 24.08 -4.06 10.81
C GLN A 145 25.48 -3.59 10.39
N LYS A 146 26.07 -4.22 9.35
CA LYS A 146 27.43 -3.91 8.85
C LYS A 146 27.56 -2.52 8.24
N SER A 147 26.57 -2.10 7.46
CA SER A 147 26.59 -0.81 6.76
C SER A 147 26.52 0.40 7.71
N GLY A 148 26.25 0.18 9.00
CA GLY A 148 25.98 1.24 9.97
C GLY A 148 24.72 2.03 9.59
N TYR A 149 24.23 2.88 10.48
CA TYR A 149 23.07 3.71 10.18
C TYR A 149 23.34 4.58 8.93
N CYS A 150 22.72 4.18 7.81
CA CYS A 150 22.34 5.06 6.71
C CYS A 150 23.49 5.68 5.89
N ARG A 151 24.66 5.03 5.81
CA ARG A 151 25.87 5.54 5.12
C ARG A 151 25.69 5.88 3.63
N GLY A 152 24.68 5.32 2.96
CA GLY A 152 24.41 5.61 1.53
C GLY A 152 23.44 6.77 1.27
N ALA A 153 22.52 7.06 2.20
CA ALA A 153 21.42 8.01 1.99
C ALA A 153 21.49 9.24 2.92
N CYS A 154 22.30 9.18 3.99
CA CYS A 154 22.53 10.30 4.91
C CYS A 154 23.67 11.23 4.51
N THR A 155 24.53 10.83 3.58
CA THR A 155 25.64 11.67 3.16
C THR A 155 25.06 12.74 2.25
N PRO A 156 24.96 14.02 2.68
CA PRO A 156 24.62 15.06 1.74
C PRO A 156 25.68 15.01 0.64
N ASP A 157 25.26 15.05 -0.62
CA ASP A 157 26.13 15.21 -1.79
C ASP A 157 26.78 16.60 -1.71
N GLY A 158 27.71 16.75 -0.78
CA GLY A 158 28.61 17.89 -0.70
C GLY A 158 29.54 17.76 -1.90
N LEU A 159 29.28 18.59 -2.92
CA LEU A 159 30.09 18.86 -4.12
C LEU A 159 29.44 18.47 -5.47
N ARG A 160 28.27 19.03 -5.79
CA ARG A 160 28.09 19.59 -7.15
C ARG A 160 28.05 21.11 -7.05
N ARG A 161 29.26 21.67 -7.22
CA ARG A 161 29.54 23.10 -7.34
C ARG A 161 28.46 23.79 -8.16
N ARG A 162 27.87 24.84 -7.59
CA ARG A 162 27.34 25.96 -8.39
C ARG A 162 28.50 26.50 -9.23
N GLY A 163 28.54 26.10 -10.49
CA GLY A 163 29.29 26.82 -11.51
C GLY A 163 28.52 28.09 -11.83
N SER A 164 28.73 29.12 -11.02
CA SER A 164 28.52 30.51 -11.41
C SER A 164 29.48 30.82 -12.56
N GLY A 165 28.99 30.80 -13.78
CA GLY A 165 29.65 31.34 -14.96
C GLY A 165 28.81 32.46 -15.54
N ASN A 166 29.00 33.66 -14.98
CA ASN A 166 28.73 34.91 -15.68
C ASN A 166 29.65 34.95 -16.89
N GLU A 167 29.11 34.99 -18.10
CA GLU A 167 29.80 35.60 -19.24
C GLU A 167 28.87 36.64 -19.86
N SER A 168 29.22 37.90 -19.61
CA SER A 168 28.72 39.05 -20.31
C SER A 168 29.32 39.11 -21.71
N ARG A 169 28.49 39.17 -22.74
CA ARG A 169 28.60 40.15 -23.84
C ARG A 169 27.35 40.13 -24.71
#